data_AF-S2IYM8-F1
#
_entry.id   AF-S2IYM8-F1
#
_cell.length_a   1.000
_cell.length_b   1.000
_cell.length_c   1.000
_cell.angle_alpha   90.00
_cell.angle_beta   90.00
_cell.angle_gamma   90.00
#
_symmetry.space_group_name_H-M   'P 1'
#
loop_
_entity.id
_entity.type
_entity.pdbx_description
1 polymer ?
#
loop_
_entity_poly.entity_id
_entity_poly.type
_entity_poly.pdbx_seq_one_letter_code
_entity_poly.pdbx_strand_id
1 'polypeptide(L)'
;MDIQVQASALYFRWLQPLLSADQLTIDSHPVSYLLSYHIRNVNATRYHHLPLLFPVSRTQALKKQRTGTIDMLYRAVDYLPRTWEQAKINTATAMVLPLQAAFYIPPNSSFVVPVKVKEMMVSDVFQYDARLNFVHWKDTNDPSLLQWKRAPSTVFRGLASGKLKFQPYFVPVCSPSPPVDSDVSFAPLVNQFRLQDGKALGNVQVSAKTFRLAVIASVEQPLALQNVSAVHWKFFWSLALTYIQRNVVYRFITGCIPHRSRLHRMMPAVFETHNCPVCLSPNESANHLLFDCPSKEKVWQDVIFEFLWPTTSINDIKEALLSLDFSNIWYCQVKGIRPYRILLISLSQIWLAHMRFVFDKVPVIPEAILDTIRSSVRQTVDEDQVHSLL
;
A
#
# COMPACT_ATOMS: atom_id res chain seq x y z
N MET A 1 -12.19 -2.55 -2.31
CA MET A 1 -11.52 -2.78 -1.02
C MET A 1 -10.07 -3.16 -1.29
N ASP A 2 -9.10 -2.39 -0.82
CA ASP A 2 -7.67 -2.70 -1.00
C ASP A 2 -7.28 -3.88 -0.09
N ILE A 3 -6.81 -4.97 -0.70
CA ILE A 3 -6.38 -6.21 -0.02
C ILE A 3 -5.23 -5.92 0.95
N GLN A 4 -4.34 -4.98 0.63
CA GLN A 4 -3.20 -4.63 1.48
C GLN A 4 -3.65 -3.89 2.74
N VAL A 5 -4.65 -3.02 2.63
CA VAL A 5 -5.26 -2.35 3.80
C VAL A 5 -6.00 -3.37 4.66
N GLN A 6 -6.72 -4.32 4.06
CA GLN A 6 -7.39 -5.39 4.79
C GLN A 6 -6.39 -6.28 5.54
N ALA A 7 -5.28 -6.66 4.90
CA ALA A 7 -4.20 -7.40 5.55
C ALA A 7 -3.61 -6.60 6.71
N SER A 8 -3.27 -5.32 6.49
CA SER A 8 -2.74 -4.42 7.52
C SER A 8 -3.67 -4.25 8.71
N ALA A 9 -4.99 -4.22 8.48
CA ALA A 9 -5.99 -4.14 9.53
C ALA A 9 -5.98 -5.35 10.48
N LEU A 10 -5.62 -6.54 9.98
CA LEU A 10 -5.47 -7.74 10.82
C LEU A 10 -4.22 -7.66 11.71
N TYR A 11 -3.15 -7.03 11.23
CA TYR A 11 -1.92 -6.82 12.00
C TYR A 11 -2.04 -5.66 12.98
N PHE A 12 -2.96 -4.73 12.74
CA PHE A 12 -3.15 -3.57 13.59
C PHE A 12 -3.49 -3.92 15.04
N ARG A 13 -4.17 -5.05 15.30
CA ARG A 13 -4.43 -5.54 16.68
C ARG A 13 -3.15 -5.80 17.48
N TRP A 14 -2.06 -6.16 16.79
CA TRP A 14 -0.76 -6.40 17.39
C TRP A 14 0.11 -5.15 17.42
N LEU A 15 -0.09 -4.25 16.45
CA LEU A 15 0.60 -2.97 16.39
C LEU A 15 0.12 -1.99 17.47
N GLN A 16 -1.19 -1.93 17.71
CA GLN A 16 -1.78 -0.93 18.58
C GLN A 16 -1.18 -0.96 20.00
N PRO A 17 -1.12 -2.10 20.71
CA PRO A 17 -0.51 -2.15 22.05
C PRO A 17 0.95 -1.67 22.04
N LEU A 18 1.70 -1.96 20.98
CA LEU A 18 3.10 -1.54 20.85
C LEU A 18 3.26 -0.02 20.68
N LEU A 19 2.21 0.69 20.27
CA LEU A 19 2.22 2.14 20.12
C LEU A 19 1.67 2.85 21.35
N SER A 20 0.58 2.35 21.94
CA SER A 20 -0.18 3.08 22.95
C SER A 20 0.03 2.62 24.39
N ALA A 21 0.47 1.38 24.61
CA ALA A 21 0.63 0.85 25.96
C ALA A 21 1.97 1.30 26.58
N ASP A 22 1.97 1.49 27.89
CA ASP A 22 3.19 1.71 28.65
C ASP A 22 4.06 0.43 28.68
N GLN A 23 5.33 0.59 29.07
CA GLN A 23 6.29 -0.51 29.03
C GLN A 23 5.92 -1.67 29.97
N LEU A 24 5.31 -1.41 31.14
CA LEU A 24 4.89 -2.47 32.07
C LEU A 24 3.75 -3.30 31.47
N THR A 25 2.81 -2.65 30.79
CA THR A 25 1.73 -3.32 30.07
C THR A 25 2.26 -4.15 28.89
N ILE A 26 3.28 -3.67 28.18
CA ILE A 26 3.93 -4.43 27.10
C ILE A 26 4.65 -5.65 27.66
N ASP A 27 5.42 -5.48 28.74
CA ASP A 27 6.26 -6.53 29.34
C ASP A 27 5.43 -7.63 30.01
N SER A 28 4.24 -7.29 30.52
CA SER A 28 3.31 -8.27 31.10
C SER A 28 2.54 -9.10 30.07
N HIS A 29 2.52 -8.71 28.80
CA HIS A 29 1.84 -9.45 27.73
C HIS A 29 2.85 -10.18 26.83
N PRO A 30 2.93 -11.53 26.85
CA PRO A 30 3.99 -12.30 26.18
C PRO A 30 4.18 -11.97 24.69
N VAL A 31 3.09 -11.83 23.94
CA VAL A 31 3.16 -11.50 22.51
C VAL A 31 3.69 -10.08 22.29
N SER A 32 3.21 -9.09 23.04
CA SER A 32 3.64 -7.68 22.93
C SER A 32 5.11 -7.55 23.32
N TYR A 33 5.52 -8.22 24.40
CA TYR A 33 6.91 -8.30 24.82
C TYR A 33 7.80 -8.86 23.71
N LEU A 34 7.47 -10.04 23.16
CA LEU A 34 8.25 -10.68 22.11
C LEU A 34 8.33 -9.83 20.84
N LEU A 35 7.23 -9.18 20.43
CA LEU A 35 7.22 -8.29 19.28
C LEU A 35 8.06 -7.03 19.52
N SER A 36 7.92 -6.39 20.68
CA SER A 36 8.75 -5.23 21.08
C SER A 36 10.23 -5.61 21.12
N TYR A 37 10.57 -6.74 21.74
CA TYR A 37 11.93 -7.27 21.80
C TYR A 37 12.50 -7.57 20.40
N HIS A 38 11.72 -8.24 19.55
CA HIS A 38 12.15 -8.57 18.19
C HIS A 38 12.37 -7.31 17.33
N ILE A 39 11.50 -6.31 17.42
CA ILE A 39 11.67 -5.02 16.75
C ILE A 39 12.94 -4.31 17.24
N ARG A 40 13.18 -4.27 18.56
CA ARG A 40 14.38 -3.66 19.13
C ARG A 40 15.66 -4.33 18.64
N ASN A 41 15.70 -5.66 18.65
CA ASN A 41 16.85 -6.43 18.22
C ASN A 41 17.15 -6.25 16.73
N VAL A 42 16.14 -6.36 15.87
CA VAL A 42 16.32 -6.21 14.41
C VAL A 42 16.86 -4.84 14.03
N ASN A 43 16.43 -3.79 14.75
CA ASN A 43 16.84 -2.42 14.45
C ASN A 43 17.99 -1.91 15.33
N ALA A 44 18.55 -2.74 16.21
CA ALA A 44 19.56 -2.35 17.19
C ALA A 44 19.20 -1.07 17.96
N THR A 45 17.95 -0.98 18.44
CA THR A 45 17.39 0.20 19.12
C THR A 45 16.90 -0.14 20.52
N ARG A 46 17.02 0.82 21.44
CA ARG A 46 16.45 0.71 22.79
C ARG A 46 14.91 0.80 22.80
N TYR A 47 14.33 1.54 21.85
CA TYR A 47 12.91 1.84 21.81
C TYR A 47 12.28 1.30 20.51
N HIS A 48 11.34 0.35 20.63
CA HIS A 48 10.62 -0.19 19.46
C HIS A 48 9.78 0.87 18.74
N HIS A 49 9.39 1.95 19.43
CA HIS A 49 8.69 3.08 18.84
C HIS A 49 9.45 3.74 17.70
N LEU A 50 10.80 3.79 17.75
CA LEU A 50 11.60 4.44 16.72
C LEU A 50 11.36 3.83 15.33
N PRO A 51 11.58 2.53 15.09
CA PRO A 51 11.33 1.91 13.79
C PRO A 51 9.84 1.84 13.41
N LEU A 52 8.92 1.90 14.38
CA LEU A 52 7.50 1.99 14.07
C LEU A 52 7.11 3.38 13.55
N LEU A 53 7.53 4.44 14.25
CA LEU A 53 7.17 5.83 13.91
C LEU A 53 8.01 6.39 12.77
N PHE A 54 9.32 6.08 12.74
CA PHE A 54 10.29 6.69 11.84
C PHE A 54 10.92 5.64 10.90
N PRO A 55 10.46 5.53 9.64
CA PRO A 55 10.98 4.55 8.69
C PRO A 55 12.48 4.67 8.44
N VAL A 56 13.05 5.86 8.65
CA VAL A 56 14.49 6.14 8.56
C VAL A 56 15.32 5.34 9.56
N SER A 57 14.73 4.87 10.67
CA SER A 57 15.42 4.07 11.69
C SER A 57 15.32 2.56 11.44
N ARG A 58 14.63 2.13 10.38
CA ARG A 58 14.49 0.70 10.06
C ARG A 58 15.76 0.17 9.40
N THR A 59 16.28 -0.94 9.90
CA THR A 59 17.43 -1.60 9.28
C THR A 59 17.01 -2.30 7.99
N GLN A 60 17.92 -2.34 7.01
CA GLN A 60 17.69 -3.04 5.73
C GLN A 60 18.00 -4.54 5.80
N ALA A 61 18.41 -5.05 6.96
CA ALA A 61 18.92 -6.41 7.14
C ALA A 61 17.94 -7.49 6.67
N LEU A 62 16.63 -7.22 6.74
CA LEU A 62 15.58 -8.16 6.36
C LEU A 62 15.13 -8.07 4.89
N LYS A 63 15.63 -7.10 4.09
CA LYS A 63 15.15 -6.87 2.70
C LYS A 63 15.33 -8.07 1.75
N LYS A 64 16.21 -9.01 2.07
CA LYS A 64 16.51 -10.20 1.24
C LYS A 64 15.69 -11.44 1.62
N GLN A 65 14.88 -11.39 2.68
CA GLN A 65 14.08 -12.52 3.13
C GLN A 65 12.59 -12.32 2.84
N ARG A 66 11.82 -13.41 2.85
CA ARG A 66 10.35 -13.38 2.70
C ARG A 66 9.75 -12.36 3.67
N THR A 67 8.68 -11.69 3.23
CA THR A 67 7.95 -10.70 4.04
C THR A 67 7.60 -11.25 5.42
N GLY A 68 8.26 -10.73 6.46
CA GLY A 68 8.12 -11.21 7.84
C GLY A 68 7.03 -10.50 8.62
N THR A 69 6.73 -10.97 9.84
CA THR A 69 5.77 -10.34 10.76
C THR A 69 6.10 -8.87 11.02
N ILE A 70 7.38 -8.53 11.18
CA ILE A 70 7.85 -7.15 11.34
C ILE A 70 7.52 -6.29 10.12
N ASP A 71 7.72 -6.81 8.90
CA ASP A 71 7.39 -6.06 7.68
C ASP A 71 5.89 -5.75 7.60
N MET A 72 5.04 -6.67 8.07
CA MET A 72 3.59 -6.45 8.14
C MET A 72 3.22 -5.39 9.18
N LEU A 73 3.91 -5.35 10.33
CA LEU A 73 3.73 -4.28 11.31
C LEU A 73 4.19 -2.92 10.77
N TYR A 74 5.32 -2.88 10.06
CA TYR A 74 5.80 -1.67 9.38
C TYR A 74 4.82 -1.16 8.34
N ARG A 75 4.28 -2.04 7.48
CA ARG A 75 3.25 -1.65 6.52
C ARG A 75 2.00 -1.12 7.23
N ALA A 76 1.55 -1.80 8.29
CA ALA A 76 0.36 -1.37 9.02
C ALA A 76 0.51 0.02 9.64
N VAL A 77 1.67 0.34 10.23
CA VAL A 77 1.93 1.69 10.81
C VAL A 77 2.19 2.75 9.73
N ASP A 78 2.68 2.36 8.55
CA ASP A 78 2.88 3.26 7.41
C ASP A 78 1.56 3.68 6.76
N TYR A 79 0.51 2.86 6.87
CA TYR A 79 -0.84 3.23 6.43
C TYR A 79 -1.53 4.24 7.35
N LEU A 80 -1.05 4.44 8.59
CA LEU A 80 -1.65 5.43 9.49
C LEU A 80 -1.33 6.86 9.01
N PRO A 81 -2.32 7.78 9.00
CA PRO A 81 -2.08 9.17 8.65
C PRO A 81 -1.09 9.82 9.62
N ARG A 82 -0.03 10.44 9.11
CA ARG A 82 1.03 11.06 9.93
C ARG A 82 0.97 12.58 9.83
N THR A 83 0.41 13.23 10.84
CA THR A 83 0.47 14.69 11.01
C THR A 83 0.96 15.02 12.42
N TRP A 84 2.27 15.23 12.57
CA TRP A 84 2.86 15.54 13.87
C TRP A 84 2.98 17.04 14.15
N GLU A 85 2.21 17.87 13.45
CA GLU A 85 2.29 19.34 13.57
C GLU A 85 1.98 19.83 14.98
N GLN A 86 1.07 19.14 15.68
CA GLN A 86 0.64 19.49 17.03
C GLN A 86 1.36 18.68 18.13
N ALA A 87 2.22 17.72 17.76
CA ALA A 87 2.98 16.97 18.75
C ALA A 87 4.02 17.87 19.42
N LYS A 88 4.22 17.69 20.72
CA LYS A 88 5.30 18.35 21.49
C LYS A 88 6.06 17.28 22.24
N ILE A 89 7.25 16.91 21.75
CA ILE A 89 8.12 15.97 22.45
C ILE A 89 8.90 16.69 23.55
N ASN A 90 9.37 15.94 24.54
CA ASN A 90 10.28 16.46 25.56
C ASN A 90 11.75 16.33 25.12
N THR A 91 12.66 16.95 25.88
CA THR A 91 14.09 16.98 25.60
C THR A 91 14.71 15.58 25.63
N ALA A 92 14.31 14.71 26.56
CA ALA A 92 14.78 13.33 26.62
C ALA A 92 14.40 12.52 25.36
N THR A 93 13.15 12.59 24.92
CA THR A 93 12.68 11.96 23.68
C THR A 93 13.43 12.51 22.48
N ALA A 94 13.66 13.83 22.41
CA ALA A 94 14.38 14.44 21.30
C ALA A 94 15.80 13.87 21.15
N MET A 95 16.51 13.67 22.26
CA MET A 95 17.90 13.17 22.26
C MET A 95 18.03 11.73 21.76
N VAL A 96 16.97 10.92 21.83
CA VAL A 96 16.98 9.52 21.35
C VAL A 96 16.42 9.37 19.93
N LEU A 97 16.09 10.46 19.23
CA LEU A 97 15.63 10.38 17.85
C LEU A 97 16.80 10.18 16.87
N PRO A 98 16.58 9.51 15.73
CA PRO A 98 17.45 9.62 14.58
C PRO A 98 17.56 11.09 14.15
N LEU A 99 18.76 11.55 13.77
CA LEU A 99 18.98 12.93 13.39
C LEU A 99 18.10 13.36 12.22
N GLN A 100 17.87 12.46 11.25
CA GLN A 100 17.00 12.73 10.11
C GLN A 100 15.52 12.94 10.49
N ALA A 101 15.10 12.50 11.68
CA ALA A 101 13.77 12.79 12.19
C ALA A 101 13.65 14.22 12.75
N ALA A 102 14.74 14.90 13.11
CA ALA A 102 14.65 16.23 13.71
C ALA A 102 14.30 17.35 12.71
N PHE A 103 14.53 17.15 11.41
CA PHE A 103 14.38 18.20 10.40
C PHE A 103 13.79 17.70 9.08
N TYR A 104 13.42 18.64 8.22
CA TYR A 104 13.00 18.42 6.84
C TYR A 104 13.66 19.43 5.89
N ILE A 105 13.64 19.10 4.61
CA ILE A 105 14.09 19.97 3.51
C ILE A 105 12.84 20.71 2.99
N PRO A 106 12.76 22.04 3.07
CA PRO A 106 11.63 22.79 2.52
C PRO A 106 11.50 22.56 0.99
N PRO A 107 10.28 22.62 0.41
CA PRO A 107 10.07 22.35 -1.02
C PRO A 107 10.93 23.20 -1.96
N ASN A 108 11.26 24.43 -1.53
CA ASN A 108 12.03 25.39 -2.32
C ASN A 108 13.55 25.23 -2.16
N SER A 109 14.01 24.22 -1.41
CA SER A 109 15.42 24.01 -1.08
C SER A 109 16.02 22.88 -1.93
N SER A 110 17.12 23.17 -2.63
CA SER A 110 17.93 22.18 -3.35
C SER A 110 18.97 21.50 -2.45
N PHE A 111 18.81 21.58 -1.13
CA PHE A 111 19.79 21.08 -0.17
C PHE A 111 19.88 19.56 -0.20
N VAL A 112 21.11 19.03 -0.20
CA VAL A 112 21.38 17.59 -0.16
C VAL A 112 21.90 17.20 1.21
N VAL A 113 21.15 16.35 1.91
CA VAL A 113 21.53 15.84 3.23
C VAL A 113 22.68 14.84 3.09
N PRO A 114 23.78 14.99 3.87
CA PRO A 114 24.90 14.04 3.84
C PRO A 114 24.45 12.61 4.15
N VAL A 115 24.99 11.63 3.43
CA VAL A 115 24.60 10.21 3.59
C VAL A 115 24.76 9.72 5.03
N LYS A 116 25.82 10.16 5.71
CA LYS A 116 26.11 9.82 7.12
C LYS A 116 24.99 10.20 8.09
N VAL A 117 24.15 11.18 7.77
CA VAL A 117 23.02 11.59 8.63
C VAL A 117 22.05 10.42 8.90
N LYS A 118 21.98 9.44 8.00
CA LYS A 118 21.14 8.24 8.18
C LYS A 118 21.58 7.35 9.35
N GLU A 119 22.85 7.45 9.75
CA GLU A 119 23.45 6.66 10.83
C GLU A 119 23.50 7.44 12.16
N MET A 120 23.19 8.74 12.12
CA MET A 120 23.37 9.65 13.24
C MET A 120 22.11 9.75 14.09
N MET A 121 22.29 9.88 15.39
CA MET A 121 21.28 10.24 16.37
C MET A 121 21.33 11.74 16.65
N VAL A 122 20.26 12.29 17.24
CA VAL A 122 20.25 13.69 17.68
C VAL A 122 21.36 13.93 18.71
N SER A 123 21.58 13.01 19.66
CA SER A 123 22.65 13.09 20.67
C SER A 123 24.08 13.14 20.11
N ASP A 124 24.28 12.72 18.86
CA ASP A 124 25.59 12.80 18.23
C ASP A 124 25.96 14.25 17.89
N VAL A 125 24.95 15.07 17.58
CA VAL A 125 25.12 16.41 16.98
C VAL A 125 24.60 17.53 17.87
N PHE A 126 23.60 17.22 18.69
CA PHE A 126 22.98 18.11 19.65
C PHE A 126 23.35 17.68 21.07
N GLN A 127 23.21 18.62 21.99
CA GLN A 127 23.38 18.40 23.42
C GLN A 127 22.23 19.06 24.18
N TYR A 128 21.98 18.53 25.37
CA TYR A 128 20.97 19.03 26.28
C TYR A 128 21.60 20.00 27.28
N ASP A 129 21.03 21.20 27.40
CA ASP A 129 21.35 22.16 28.45
C ASP A 129 20.38 21.95 29.63
N ALA A 130 20.89 21.39 30.72
CA ALA A 130 20.10 21.13 31.92
C ALA A 130 19.69 22.40 32.69
N ARG A 131 20.41 23.52 32.52
CA ARG A 131 20.13 24.79 33.22
C ARG A 131 18.91 25.48 32.65
N LEU A 132 18.77 25.43 31.32
CA LEU A 132 17.71 26.11 30.57
C LEU A 132 16.68 25.13 29.97
N ASN A 133 16.85 23.83 30.22
CA ASN A 133 16.01 22.73 29.75
C ASN A 133 15.67 22.80 28.26
N PHE A 134 16.71 22.80 27.41
CA PHE A 134 16.55 22.80 25.95
C PHE A 134 17.67 22.05 25.24
N VAL A 135 17.45 21.73 23.98
CA VAL A 135 18.37 21.03 23.10
C VAL A 135 18.96 22.02 22.12
N HIS A 136 20.28 22.06 22.02
CA HIS A 136 20.98 22.91 21.07
C HIS A 136 22.11 22.13 20.38
N TRP A 137 22.55 22.59 19.22
CA TRP A 137 23.67 21.92 18.56
C TRP A 137 24.94 22.04 19.40
N LYS A 138 25.80 21.03 19.34
CA LYS A 138 27.12 21.05 19.97
C LYS A 138 28.01 22.15 19.36
N ASP A 139 29.03 22.55 20.11
CA ASP A 139 30.08 23.41 19.56
C ASP A 139 30.73 22.73 18.34
N THR A 140 31.02 23.48 17.29
CA THR A 140 31.67 22.95 16.08
C THR A 140 33.05 22.34 16.35
N ASN A 141 33.68 22.70 17.47
CA ASN A 141 34.96 22.17 17.94
C ASN A 141 34.81 20.97 18.88
N ASP A 142 33.58 20.50 19.16
CA ASP A 142 33.35 19.34 20.02
C ASP A 142 34.02 18.08 19.43
N PRO A 143 34.92 17.39 20.17
CA PRO A 143 35.64 16.22 19.67
C PRO A 143 34.74 15.07 19.23
N SER A 144 33.54 14.93 19.82
CA SER A 144 32.56 13.89 19.46
C SER A 144 32.02 14.03 18.04
N LEU A 145 32.16 15.21 17.42
CA LEU A 145 31.77 15.46 16.03
C LEU A 145 32.80 14.94 15.01
N LEU A 146 34.05 14.70 15.41
CA LEU A 146 35.15 14.36 14.49
C LEU A 146 34.87 13.06 13.72
N GLN A 147 34.27 12.06 14.36
CA GLN A 147 33.88 10.78 13.72
C GLN A 147 32.91 10.97 12.54
N TRP A 148 32.10 12.03 12.58
CA TRP A 148 31.08 12.36 11.59
C TRP A 148 31.60 13.25 10.45
N LYS A 149 32.89 13.63 10.49
CA LYS A 149 33.55 14.45 9.47
C LYS A 149 32.76 15.74 9.19
N ARG A 150 32.45 16.02 7.92
CA ARG A 150 31.74 17.25 7.49
C ARG A 150 30.22 17.17 7.65
N ALA A 151 29.65 16.05 8.09
CA ALA A 151 28.20 15.89 8.15
C ALA A 151 27.53 16.86 9.15
N PRO A 152 28.01 17.01 10.40
CA PRO A 152 27.43 17.95 11.35
C PRO A 152 27.48 19.41 10.86
N SER A 153 28.65 19.86 10.38
CA SER A 153 28.82 21.24 9.89
C SER A 153 27.95 21.55 8.67
N THR A 154 27.69 20.56 7.82
CA THR A 154 26.76 20.70 6.69
C THR A 154 25.32 20.86 7.19
N VAL A 155 24.90 20.06 8.19
CA VAL A 155 23.57 20.17 8.82
C VAL A 155 23.41 21.54 9.49
N PHE A 156 24.40 21.99 10.28
CA PHE A 156 24.37 23.30 10.94
C PHE A 156 24.24 24.44 9.94
N ARG A 157 25.03 24.43 8.87
CA ARG A 157 24.92 25.42 7.80
C ARG A 157 23.54 25.39 7.15
N GLY A 158 23.00 24.20 6.89
CA GLY A 158 21.66 24.04 6.32
C GLY A 158 20.57 24.63 7.21
N LEU A 159 20.63 24.38 8.52
CA LEU A 159 19.70 24.93 9.51
C LEU A 159 19.85 26.46 9.63
N ALA A 160 21.08 26.95 9.78
CA ALA A 160 21.37 28.39 9.90
C ALA A 160 20.95 29.18 8.64
N SER A 161 21.08 28.59 7.45
CA SER A 161 20.67 29.23 6.20
C SER A 161 19.20 29.01 5.84
N GLY A 162 18.40 28.35 6.69
CA GLY A 162 17.00 28.02 6.43
C GLY A 162 16.76 27.00 5.30
N LYS A 163 17.82 26.36 4.81
CA LYS A 163 17.77 25.29 3.79
C LYS A 163 17.34 23.95 4.37
N LEU A 164 17.48 23.79 5.68
CA LEU A 164 16.84 22.79 6.51
C LEU A 164 15.98 23.51 7.56
N LYS A 165 14.85 22.90 7.92
CA LYS A 165 13.99 23.39 9.01
C LYS A 165 13.71 22.27 9.99
N PHE A 166 13.67 22.58 11.28
CA PHE A 166 13.25 21.63 12.28
C PHE A 166 11.81 21.20 12.03
N GLN A 167 11.52 19.94 12.35
CA GLN A 167 10.14 19.45 12.36
C GLN A 167 9.32 20.21 13.42
N PRO A 168 8.02 20.45 13.19
CA PRO A 168 7.18 21.20 14.13
C PRO A 168 7.22 20.66 15.56
N TYR A 169 7.27 19.34 15.73
CA TYR A 169 7.34 18.71 17.04
C TYR A 169 8.68 18.85 17.73
N PHE A 170 9.77 19.10 16.98
CA PHE A 170 11.12 19.25 17.51
C PHE A 170 11.42 20.70 17.88
N VAL A 171 10.82 21.69 17.21
CA VAL A 171 11.02 23.13 17.50
C VAL A 171 10.85 23.48 19.00
N PRO A 172 9.84 22.99 19.73
CA PRO A 172 9.64 23.36 21.13
C PRO A 172 10.81 23.00 22.06
N VAL A 173 11.57 21.94 21.74
CA VAL A 173 12.72 21.54 22.57
C VAL A 173 13.97 22.35 22.27
N CYS A 174 13.99 23.16 21.21
CA CYS A 174 15.12 24.02 20.85
C CYS A 174 15.13 25.37 21.57
N SER A 175 14.14 25.63 22.42
CA SER A 175 13.99 26.88 23.16
C SER A 175 13.99 26.61 24.66
N PRO A 176 14.55 27.51 25.49
CA PRO A 176 14.51 27.39 26.93
C PRO A 176 13.10 27.15 27.47
N SER A 177 12.98 26.23 28.42
CA SER A 177 11.70 25.89 29.03
C SER A 177 11.88 25.61 30.54
N PRO A 178 10.80 25.64 31.35
CA PRO A 178 10.89 25.25 32.74
C PRO A 178 11.40 23.80 32.85
N PRO A 179 12.29 23.48 33.82
CA PRO A 179 12.71 22.10 34.04
C PRO A 179 11.51 21.24 34.46
N VAL A 180 11.31 20.15 33.73
CA VAL A 180 10.28 19.14 34.04
C VAL A 180 10.97 17.79 33.99
N ASP A 181 10.86 16.99 35.06
CA ASP A 181 11.30 15.60 35.04
C ASP A 181 10.57 14.88 33.91
N SER A 182 11.32 14.45 32.90
CA SER A 182 10.76 14.00 31.65
C SER A 182 11.53 12.78 31.17
N ASP A 183 11.00 11.59 31.48
CA ASP A 183 11.43 10.35 30.85
C ASP A 183 11.13 10.37 29.35
N VAL A 184 11.85 9.52 28.59
CA VAL A 184 11.58 9.32 27.17
C VAL A 184 10.14 8.84 26.98
N SER A 185 9.34 9.63 26.29
CA SER A 185 7.95 9.33 25.94
C SER A 185 7.65 9.64 24.48
N PHE A 186 7.10 8.63 23.79
CA PHE A 186 6.62 8.75 22.41
C PHE A 186 5.11 9.03 22.33
N ALA A 187 4.41 9.09 23.46
CA ALA A 187 2.99 9.36 23.53
C ALA A 187 2.57 10.66 22.78
N PRO A 188 3.34 11.77 22.84
CA PRO A 188 2.98 12.98 22.08
C PRO A 188 2.90 12.76 20.57
N LEU A 189 3.69 11.85 20.00
CA LEU A 189 3.68 11.50 18.58
C LEU A 189 2.59 10.48 18.26
N VAL A 190 2.41 9.46 19.11
CA VAL A 190 1.40 8.42 18.94
C VAL A 190 -0.02 8.99 19.04
N ASN A 191 -0.24 9.96 19.94
CA ASN A 191 -1.55 10.59 20.13
C ASN A 191 -1.99 11.45 18.94
N GLN A 192 -1.10 11.75 18.00
CA GLN A 192 -1.45 12.43 16.76
C GLN A 192 -2.02 11.50 15.69
N PHE A 193 -1.94 10.18 15.87
CA PHE A 193 -2.67 9.27 14.98
C PHE A 193 -4.17 9.47 15.20
N ARG A 194 -4.82 10.08 14.21
CA ARG A 194 -6.26 10.32 14.19
C ARG A 194 -6.98 9.17 13.50
N LEU A 195 -8.00 8.66 14.17
CA LEU A 195 -8.98 7.74 13.59
C LEU A 195 -10.11 8.55 12.93
N GLN A 196 -11.00 7.89 12.17
CA GLN A 196 -12.12 8.58 11.50
C GLN A 196 -13.02 9.36 12.47
N ASP A 197 -13.15 8.92 13.72
CA ASP A 197 -13.96 9.58 14.75
C ASP A 197 -13.22 10.71 15.47
N GLY A 198 -12.03 11.11 14.98
CA GLY A 198 -11.19 12.16 15.57
C GLY A 198 -10.46 11.74 16.85
N LYS A 199 -10.71 10.54 17.37
CA LYS A 199 -10.08 10.04 18.59
C LYS A 199 -8.60 9.73 18.35
N ALA A 200 -7.80 10.05 19.37
CA ALA A 200 -6.39 9.70 19.41
C ALA A 200 -6.22 8.20 19.68
N LEU A 201 -5.25 7.59 19.01
CA LEU A 201 -4.94 6.16 19.17
C LEU A 201 -4.60 5.76 20.61
N GLY A 202 -4.03 6.66 21.40
CA GLY A 202 -3.55 6.39 22.76
C GLY A 202 -4.62 5.95 23.77
N ASN A 203 -5.90 6.25 23.53
CA ASN A 203 -6.93 6.18 24.57
C ASN A 203 -8.05 5.14 24.35
N VAL A 204 -8.02 4.35 23.27
CA VAL A 204 -9.16 3.48 22.90
C VAL A 204 -8.64 2.19 22.30
N GLN A 205 -9.20 1.03 22.64
CA GLN A 205 -8.96 -0.22 21.88
C GLN A 205 -9.66 -0.11 20.52
N VAL A 206 -8.90 -0.13 19.43
CA VAL A 206 -9.41 0.20 18.10
C VAL A 206 -9.62 -1.07 17.29
N SER A 207 -10.83 -1.26 16.78
CA SER A 207 -11.15 -2.41 15.94
C SER A 207 -10.43 -2.34 14.59
N ALA A 208 -10.17 -3.50 13.98
CA ALA A 208 -9.68 -3.59 12.60
C ALA A 208 -10.59 -2.85 11.60
N LYS A 209 -11.91 -2.79 11.87
CA LYS A 209 -12.86 -2.03 11.06
C LYS A 209 -12.58 -0.53 11.13
N THR A 210 -12.39 0.01 12.33
CA THR A 210 -12.10 1.44 12.57
C THR A 210 -10.77 1.85 11.94
N PHE A 211 -9.72 1.03 12.09
CA PHE A 211 -8.44 1.23 11.41
C PHE A 211 -8.62 1.32 9.89
N ARG A 212 -9.24 0.32 9.29
CA ARG A 212 -9.43 0.26 7.83
C ARG A 212 -10.20 1.47 7.32
N LEU A 213 -11.24 1.90 8.05
CA LEU A 213 -11.99 3.10 7.70
C LEU A 213 -11.10 4.34 7.77
N ALA A 214 -10.27 4.50 8.82
CA ALA A 214 -9.35 5.64 8.94
C ALA A 214 -8.36 5.71 7.77
N VAL A 215 -7.77 4.57 7.40
CA VAL A 215 -6.86 4.47 6.25
C VAL A 215 -7.60 4.81 4.95
N ILE A 216 -8.78 4.24 4.71
CA ILE A 216 -9.57 4.51 3.50
C ILE A 216 -10.01 5.98 3.41
N ALA A 217 -10.33 6.64 4.53
CA ALA A 217 -10.67 8.07 4.50
C ALA A 217 -9.47 8.96 4.23
N SER A 218 -8.26 8.52 4.60
CA SER A 218 -7.02 9.28 4.39
C SER A 218 -6.39 9.09 3.02
N VAL A 219 -6.85 8.11 2.24
CA VAL A 219 -6.32 7.78 0.92
C VAL A 219 -7.42 8.06 -0.11
N GLU A 220 -7.13 8.84 -1.13
CA GLU A 220 -8.04 8.97 -2.27
C GLU A 220 -8.27 7.58 -2.88
N GLN A 221 -9.51 7.10 -2.84
CA GLN A 221 -9.84 5.83 -3.48
C GLN A 221 -9.53 5.96 -4.99
N PRO A 222 -8.85 4.98 -5.60
CA PRO A 222 -8.68 4.95 -7.04
C PRO A 222 -10.02 5.21 -7.72
N LEU A 223 -10.09 6.17 -8.64
CA LEU A 223 -11.34 6.58 -9.32
C LEU A 223 -12.13 5.37 -9.83
N ALA A 224 -11.43 4.36 -10.34
CA ALA A 224 -12.05 3.14 -10.85
C ALA A 224 -12.81 2.31 -9.78
N LEU A 225 -12.45 2.40 -8.50
CA LEU A 225 -13.21 1.77 -7.40
C LEU A 225 -14.42 2.62 -6.97
N GLN A 226 -14.36 3.94 -7.17
CA GLN A 226 -15.49 4.84 -6.89
C GLN A 226 -16.62 4.66 -7.91
N ASN A 227 -16.28 4.28 -9.14
CA ASN A 227 -17.24 4.07 -10.23
C ASN A 227 -18.15 2.85 -10.03
N VAL A 228 -17.83 1.94 -9.09
CA VAL A 228 -18.62 0.75 -8.81
C VAL A 228 -19.40 0.91 -7.52
N SER A 229 -20.73 0.82 -7.59
CA SER A 229 -21.61 0.93 -6.43
C SER A 229 -21.37 -0.19 -5.41
N ALA A 230 -21.69 0.07 -4.13
CA ALA A 230 -21.61 -0.95 -3.08
C ALA A 230 -22.51 -2.17 -3.37
N VAL A 231 -23.64 -1.96 -4.03
CA VAL A 231 -24.59 -3.01 -4.43
C VAL A 231 -23.96 -3.92 -5.49
N HIS A 232 -23.31 -3.35 -6.52
CA HIS A 232 -22.65 -4.13 -7.57
C HIS A 232 -21.42 -4.88 -7.04
N TRP A 233 -20.67 -4.29 -6.11
CA TRP A 233 -19.63 -5.02 -5.40
C TRP A 233 -20.20 -6.21 -4.62
N LYS A 234 -21.26 -6.01 -3.85
CA LYS A 234 -21.88 -7.09 -3.07
C LYS A 234 -22.35 -8.23 -3.98
N PHE A 235 -22.99 -7.88 -5.10
CA PHE A 235 -23.38 -8.85 -6.14
C PHE A 235 -22.16 -9.62 -6.66
N PHE A 236 -21.11 -8.94 -7.11
CA PHE A 236 -19.91 -9.59 -7.65
C PHE A 236 -19.25 -10.55 -6.64
N TRP A 237 -19.15 -10.15 -5.36
CA TRP A 237 -18.57 -11.01 -4.32
C TRP A 237 -19.48 -12.18 -3.93
N SER A 238 -20.79 -12.09 -4.13
CA SER A 238 -21.71 -13.20 -3.89
C SER A 238 -21.71 -14.25 -5.00
N LEU A 239 -21.16 -13.94 -6.18
CA LEU A 239 -21.09 -14.90 -7.29
C LEU A 239 -20.14 -16.05 -6.95
N ALA A 240 -20.58 -17.29 -7.20
CA ALA A 240 -19.74 -18.48 -7.22
C ALA A 240 -18.84 -18.44 -8.47
N LEU A 241 -17.69 -17.75 -8.37
CA LEU A 241 -16.68 -17.64 -9.43
C LEU A 241 -15.42 -18.39 -9.04
N THR A 242 -14.74 -18.93 -10.05
CA THR A 242 -13.37 -19.45 -9.88
C THR A 242 -12.43 -18.33 -9.45
N TYR A 243 -11.30 -18.70 -8.85
CA TYR A 243 -10.26 -17.75 -8.47
C TYR A 243 -9.80 -16.90 -9.66
N ILE A 244 -9.65 -17.50 -10.85
CA ILE A 244 -9.16 -16.81 -12.05
C ILE A 244 -10.18 -15.78 -12.53
N GLN A 245 -11.46 -16.18 -12.69
CA GLN A 245 -12.54 -15.28 -13.09
C GLN A 245 -12.65 -14.07 -12.16
N ARG A 246 -12.61 -14.30 -10.84
CA ARG A 246 -12.72 -13.22 -9.86
C ARG A 246 -11.51 -12.29 -9.91
N ASN A 247 -10.29 -12.83 -10.03
CA ASN A 247 -9.08 -12.02 -10.03
C ASN A 247 -8.92 -11.18 -11.28
N VAL A 248 -9.21 -11.71 -12.47
CA VAL A 248 -9.02 -10.95 -13.71
C VAL A 248 -9.94 -9.72 -13.73
N VAL A 249 -11.21 -9.88 -13.35
CA VAL A 249 -12.19 -8.80 -13.31
C VAL A 249 -11.79 -7.76 -12.26
N TYR A 250 -11.46 -8.20 -11.05
CA TYR A 250 -11.03 -7.28 -9.99
C TYR A 250 -9.78 -6.49 -10.40
N ARG A 251 -8.77 -7.16 -10.98
CA ARG A 251 -7.54 -6.50 -11.44
C ARG A 251 -7.78 -5.57 -12.62
N PHE A 252 -8.73 -5.88 -13.49
CA PHE A 252 -9.15 -5.00 -14.57
C PHE A 252 -9.76 -3.72 -14.02
N ILE A 253 -10.75 -3.84 -13.12
CA ILE A 253 -11.40 -2.70 -12.44
C ILE A 253 -10.36 -1.87 -11.68
N THR A 254 -9.46 -2.48 -10.92
CA THR A 254 -8.48 -1.72 -10.13
C THR A 254 -7.28 -1.21 -10.94
N GLY A 255 -7.24 -1.46 -12.25
CA GLY A 255 -6.10 -1.12 -13.11
C GLY A 255 -4.81 -1.89 -12.78
N CYS A 256 -4.89 -2.99 -12.02
CA CYS A 256 -3.76 -3.80 -11.56
C CYS A 256 -3.45 -5.01 -12.46
N ILE A 257 -4.07 -5.09 -13.64
CA ILE A 257 -3.76 -6.15 -14.58
C ILE A 257 -2.36 -5.93 -15.19
N PRO A 258 -1.51 -6.97 -15.30
CA PRO A 258 -0.11 -6.81 -15.70
C PRO A 258 0.03 -6.77 -17.23
N HIS A 259 -0.45 -5.69 -17.84
CA HIS A 259 -0.21 -5.38 -19.26
C HIS A 259 1.24 -4.93 -19.49
N ARG A 260 1.76 -5.09 -20.71
CA ARG A 260 3.18 -4.83 -21.02
C ARG A 260 3.63 -3.42 -20.70
N SER A 261 2.82 -2.39 -20.95
CA SER A 261 3.21 -1.02 -20.60
C SER A 261 3.41 -0.83 -19.09
N ARG A 262 2.61 -1.49 -18.24
CA ARG A 262 2.78 -1.46 -16.78
C ARG A 262 4.01 -2.25 -16.37
N LEU A 263 4.23 -3.43 -16.94
CA LEU A 263 5.38 -4.28 -16.60
C LEU A 263 6.71 -3.64 -17.01
N HIS A 264 6.79 -3.04 -18.20
CA HIS A 264 7.95 -2.27 -18.67
C HIS A 264 8.26 -1.11 -17.72
N ARG A 265 7.24 -0.35 -17.30
CA ARG A 265 7.41 0.75 -16.34
C ARG A 265 7.91 0.27 -14.97
N MET A 266 7.43 -0.88 -14.50
CA MET A 266 7.80 -1.42 -13.19
C MET A 266 9.15 -2.13 -13.19
N MET A 267 9.51 -2.79 -14.30
CA MET A 267 10.70 -3.64 -14.42
C MET A 267 11.29 -3.54 -15.84
N PRO A 268 11.86 -2.39 -16.23
CA PRO A 268 12.30 -2.14 -17.60
C PRO A 268 13.44 -3.08 -18.04
N ALA A 269 14.24 -3.57 -17.10
CA ALA A 269 15.31 -4.54 -17.39
C ALA A 269 14.82 -5.96 -17.69
N VAL A 270 13.59 -6.32 -17.28
CA VAL A 270 13.00 -7.65 -17.53
C VAL A 270 12.01 -7.59 -18.69
N PHE A 271 11.34 -6.44 -18.85
CA PHE A 271 10.34 -6.20 -19.88
C PHE A 271 10.84 -5.06 -20.76
N GLU A 272 11.67 -5.37 -21.75
CA GLU A 272 12.38 -4.36 -22.58
C GLU A 272 11.44 -3.45 -23.38
N THR A 273 10.24 -3.94 -23.74
CA THR A 273 9.28 -3.21 -24.57
C THR A 273 7.91 -3.08 -23.90
N HIS A 274 7.22 -1.96 -24.13
CA HIS A 274 5.82 -1.74 -23.76
C HIS A 274 4.79 -2.29 -24.77
N ASN A 275 5.26 -2.88 -25.88
CA ASN A 275 4.40 -3.34 -26.98
C ASN A 275 3.63 -4.60 -26.60
N CYS A 276 2.47 -4.80 -27.23
CA CYS A 276 1.72 -6.05 -27.11
C CYS A 276 2.58 -7.21 -27.65
N PRO A 277 2.74 -8.31 -26.90
CA PRO A 277 3.59 -9.40 -27.35
C PRO A 277 2.87 -10.29 -28.39
N VAL A 278 1.56 -10.08 -28.60
CA VAL A 278 0.73 -10.85 -29.54
C VAL A 278 0.67 -10.18 -30.91
N CYS A 279 0.28 -8.90 -30.97
CA CYS A 279 0.09 -8.17 -32.23
C CYS A 279 1.12 -7.06 -32.48
N LEU A 280 2.09 -6.88 -31.58
CA LEU A 280 3.16 -5.88 -31.66
C LEU A 280 2.67 -4.42 -31.62
N SER A 281 1.40 -4.17 -31.34
CA SER A 281 0.84 -2.83 -31.18
C SER A 281 1.63 -2.03 -30.12
N PRO A 282 1.95 -0.75 -30.40
CA PRO A 282 2.63 0.10 -29.43
C PRO A 282 1.71 0.37 -28.23
N ASN A 283 2.30 0.38 -27.03
CA ASN A 283 1.63 0.69 -25.77
C ASN A 283 0.43 -0.23 -25.43
N GLU A 284 0.70 -1.51 -25.11
CA GLU A 284 -0.35 -2.39 -24.61
C GLU A 284 -0.90 -1.87 -23.28
N SER A 285 -2.17 -1.47 -23.28
CA SER A 285 -2.96 -1.06 -22.12
C SER A 285 -3.78 -2.24 -21.56
N ALA A 286 -4.48 -2.04 -20.44
CA ALA A 286 -5.43 -3.02 -19.92
C ALA A 286 -6.56 -3.35 -20.91
N ASN A 287 -7.07 -2.34 -21.62
CA ASN A 287 -8.09 -2.52 -22.65
C ASN A 287 -7.53 -3.30 -23.85
N HIS A 288 -6.32 -2.98 -24.30
CA HIS A 288 -5.69 -3.71 -25.40
C HIS A 288 -5.42 -5.18 -25.03
N LEU A 289 -4.91 -5.41 -23.82
CA LEU A 289 -4.60 -6.75 -23.30
C LEU A 289 -5.83 -7.67 -23.26
N LEU A 290 -7.02 -7.15 -23.02
CA LEU A 290 -8.23 -7.95 -22.80
C LEU A 290 -9.25 -7.85 -23.93
N PHE A 291 -9.25 -6.78 -24.72
CA PHE A 291 -10.29 -6.46 -25.71
C PHE A 291 -9.70 -6.06 -27.06
N ASP A 292 -8.87 -5.02 -27.12
CA ASP A 292 -8.55 -4.33 -28.39
C ASP A 292 -7.40 -4.97 -29.19
N CYS A 293 -6.75 -6.02 -28.66
CA CYS A 293 -5.80 -6.80 -29.44
C CYS A 293 -6.57 -7.57 -30.53
N PRO A 294 -6.19 -7.54 -31.82
CA PRO A 294 -7.00 -8.11 -32.91
C PRO A 294 -7.48 -9.56 -32.67
N SER A 295 -6.61 -10.42 -32.15
CA SER A 295 -6.98 -11.81 -31.82
C SER A 295 -8.03 -11.90 -30.70
N LYS A 296 -8.02 -10.97 -29.75
CA LYS A 296 -8.96 -10.93 -28.61
C LYS A 296 -10.26 -10.23 -28.99
N GLU A 297 -10.16 -9.19 -29.81
CA GLU A 297 -11.31 -8.52 -30.40
C GLU A 297 -12.15 -9.50 -31.20
N LYS A 298 -11.50 -10.36 -32.01
CA LYS A 298 -12.17 -11.43 -32.74
C LYS A 298 -12.94 -12.39 -31.82
N VAL A 299 -12.34 -12.83 -30.71
CA VAL A 299 -13.03 -13.65 -29.69
C VAL A 299 -14.28 -12.94 -29.16
N TRP A 300 -14.18 -11.65 -28.84
CA TRP A 300 -15.33 -10.89 -28.35
C TRP A 300 -16.43 -10.75 -29.40
N GLN A 301 -16.07 -10.50 -30.66
CA GLN A 301 -17.03 -10.45 -31.77
C GLN A 301 -17.77 -11.78 -31.90
N ASP A 302 -17.05 -12.91 -31.83
CA ASP A 302 -17.67 -14.22 -31.93
C ASP A 302 -18.54 -14.55 -30.70
N VAL A 303 -18.12 -14.14 -29.50
CA VAL A 303 -18.94 -14.23 -28.28
C VAL A 303 -20.23 -13.41 -28.39
N ILE A 304 -20.15 -12.19 -28.93
CA ILE A 304 -21.33 -11.33 -29.15
C ILE A 304 -22.29 -12.02 -30.12
N PHE A 305 -21.77 -12.50 -31.24
CA PHE A 305 -22.56 -13.15 -32.28
C PHE A 305 -23.25 -14.43 -31.80
N GLU A 306 -22.54 -15.26 -31.04
CA GLU A 306 -23.03 -16.57 -30.61
C GLU A 306 -23.91 -16.51 -29.36
N PHE A 307 -23.62 -15.63 -28.40
CA PHE A 307 -24.26 -15.68 -27.09
C PHE A 307 -25.12 -14.47 -26.77
N LEU A 308 -24.82 -13.30 -27.32
CA LEU A 308 -25.43 -12.04 -26.90
C LEU A 308 -26.36 -11.48 -28.00
N TRP A 309 -26.84 -10.26 -27.77
CA TRP A 309 -27.63 -9.55 -28.76
C TRP A 309 -26.70 -8.95 -29.83
N PRO A 310 -27.02 -9.02 -31.13
CA PRO A 310 -26.12 -8.58 -32.20
C PRO A 310 -25.68 -7.12 -32.15
N THR A 311 -26.44 -6.24 -31.49
CA THR A 311 -26.08 -4.82 -31.35
C THR A 311 -25.23 -4.53 -30.10
N THR A 312 -24.92 -5.54 -29.27
CA THR A 312 -23.99 -5.37 -28.15
C THR A 312 -22.60 -5.08 -28.70
N SER A 313 -22.02 -3.96 -28.28
CA SER A 313 -20.66 -3.58 -28.65
C SER A 313 -19.64 -4.04 -27.60
N ILE A 314 -18.36 -4.10 -28.01
CA ILE A 314 -17.26 -4.34 -27.07
C ILE A 314 -17.17 -3.24 -25.99
N ASN A 315 -17.56 -2.01 -26.32
CA ASN A 315 -17.59 -0.92 -25.35
C ASN A 315 -18.67 -1.15 -24.28
N ASP A 316 -19.85 -1.63 -24.66
CA ASP A 316 -20.90 -2.00 -23.67
C ASP A 316 -20.38 -3.07 -22.71
N ILE A 317 -19.63 -4.06 -23.22
CA ILE A 317 -19.00 -5.10 -22.39
C ILE A 317 -17.97 -4.50 -21.43
N LYS A 318 -17.10 -3.58 -21.91
CA LYS A 318 -16.11 -2.90 -21.07
C LYS A 318 -16.79 -2.11 -19.95
N GLU A 319 -17.81 -1.32 -20.28
CA GLU A 319 -18.57 -0.51 -19.31
C GLU A 319 -19.27 -1.40 -18.28
N ALA A 320 -19.89 -2.50 -18.71
CA ALA A 320 -20.53 -3.44 -17.81
C ALA A 320 -19.53 -4.11 -16.86
N LEU A 321 -18.35 -4.50 -17.34
CA LEU A 321 -17.30 -5.09 -16.50
C LEU A 321 -16.66 -4.07 -15.55
N LEU A 322 -16.50 -2.81 -15.98
CA LEU A 322 -15.92 -1.75 -15.16
C LEU A 322 -16.87 -1.24 -14.07
N SER A 323 -18.18 -1.24 -14.33
CA SER A 323 -19.22 -0.80 -13.38
C SER A 323 -19.82 -1.95 -12.56
N LEU A 324 -19.57 -3.19 -12.99
CA LEU A 324 -20.25 -4.41 -12.53
C LEU A 324 -21.79 -4.32 -12.66
N ASP A 325 -22.26 -3.48 -13.58
CA ASP A 325 -23.66 -3.35 -13.96
C ASP A 325 -23.89 -4.01 -15.32
N PHE A 326 -24.68 -5.09 -15.33
CA PHE A 326 -24.97 -5.87 -16.54
C PHE A 326 -26.39 -5.63 -17.07
N SER A 327 -27.09 -4.61 -16.57
CA SER A 327 -28.48 -4.30 -16.96
C SER A 327 -28.64 -4.06 -18.47
N ASN A 328 -27.66 -3.40 -19.10
CA ASN A 328 -27.66 -3.13 -20.54
C ASN A 328 -27.34 -4.37 -21.40
N ILE A 329 -26.84 -5.45 -20.80
CA ILE A 329 -26.54 -6.72 -21.48
C ILE A 329 -27.41 -7.81 -20.86
N TRP A 330 -28.70 -7.77 -21.18
CA TRP A 330 -29.72 -8.64 -20.58
C TRP A 330 -30.06 -9.86 -21.43
N TYR A 331 -29.87 -9.79 -22.76
CA TYR A 331 -30.23 -10.86 -23.68
C TYR A 331 -29.12 -11.93 -23.78
N CYS A 332 -29.53 -13.20 -23.76
CA CYS A 332 -28.68 -14.36 -23.95
C CYS A 332 -29.37 -15.35 -24.91
N GLN A 333 -28.64 -15.84 -25.91
CA GLN A 333 -29.14 -16.90 -26.81
C GLN A 333 -29.23 -18.27 -26.11
N VAL A 334 -28.37 -18.51 -25.12
CA VAL A 334 -28.31 -19.77 -24.39
C VAL A 334 -29.23 -19.74 -23.17
N LYS A 335 -30.20 -20.65 -23.13
CA LYS A 335 -31.09 -20.82 -21.97
C LYS A 335 -30.33 -21.37 -20.78
N GLY A 336 -30.70 -20.95 -19.57
CA GLY A 336 -30.13 -21.45 -18.32
C GLY A 336 -28.88 -20.72 -17.83
N ILE A 337 -28.33 -19.77 -18.60
CA ILE A 337 -27.20 -18.94 -18.19
C ILE A 337 -27.50 -17.46 -18.38
N ARG A 338 -27.05 -16.64 -17.43
CA ARG A 338 -27.17 -15.18 -17.51
C ARG A 338 -26.01 -14.57 -18.31
N PRO A 339 -26.23 -13.50 -19.10
CA PRO A 339 -25.18 -12.91 -19.96
C PRO A 339 -23.90 -12.56 -19.21
N TYR A 340 -24.01 -12.01 -18.00
CA TYR A 340 -22.82 -11.66 -17.21
C TYR A 340 -21.90 -12.86 -16.95
N ARG A 341 -22.43 -14.09 -16.81
CA ARG A 341 -21.61 -15.29 -16.61
C ARG A 341 -20.78 -15.58 -17.85
N ILE A 342 -21.36 -15.44 -19.04
CA ILE A 342 -20.65 -15.58 -20.31
C ILE A 342 -19.52 -14.54 -20.38
N LEU A 343 -19.79 -13.28 -20.06
CA LEU A 343 -18.75 -12.23 -20.06
C LEU A 343 -17.59 -12.55 -19.11
N LEU A 344 -17.88 -13.00 -17.88
CA LEU A 344 -16.86 -13.36 -16.89
C LEU A 344 -16.05 -14.59 -17.32
N ILE A 345 -16.71 -15.60 -17.92
CA ILE A 345 -16.05 -16.77 -18.52
C ILE A 345 -15.14 -16.31 -19.66
N SER A 346 -15.66 -15.58 -20.63
CA SER A 346 -14.91 -15.11 -21.81
C SER A 346 -13.68 -14.29 -21.42
N LEU A 347 -13.83 -13.33 -20.50
CA LEU A 347 -12.72 -12.54 -20.00
C LEU A 347 -11.62 -13.43 -19.35
N SER A 348 -12.03 -14.44 -18.57
CA SER A 348 -11.10 -15.35 -17.92
C SER A 348 -10.36 -16.26 -18.91
N GLN A 349 -11.04 -16.74 -19.96
CA GLN A 349 -10.42 -17.58 -20.99
C GLN A 349 -9.46 -16.80 -21.87
N ILE A 350 -9.81 -15.56 -22.24
CA ILE A 350 -8.92 -14.64 -22.96
C ILE A 350 -7.66 -14.37 -22.14
N TRP A 351 -7.83 -14.10 -20.84
CA TRP A 351 -6.72 -13.90 -19.92
C TRP A 351 -5.83 -15.14 -19.80
N LEU A 352 -6.41 -16.33 -19.61
CA LEU A 352 -5.65 -17.57 -19.52
C LEU A 352 -4.88 -17.87 -20.80
N ALA A 353 -5.50 -17.69 -21.96
CA ALA A 353 -4.82 -17.86 -23.25
C ALA A 353 -3.65 -16.90 -23.40
N HIS A 354 -3.80 -15.63 -22.99
CA HIS A 354 -2.69 -14.68 -22.99
C HIS A 354 -1.58 -15.09 -22.00
N MET A 355 -1.91 -15.58 -20.81
CA MET A 355 -0.91 -16.06 -19.85
C MET A 355 -0.14 -17.28 -20.40
N ARG A 356 -0.83 -18.25 -21.02
CA ARG A 356 -0.19 -19.40 -21.69
C ARG A 356 0.72 -18.95 -22.83
N PHE A 357 0.35 -17.92 -23.58
CA PHE A 357 1.24 -17.33 -24.58
C PHE A 357 2.51 -16.73 -23.94
N VAL A 358 2.36 -15.99 -22.84
CA VAL A 358 3.50 -15.35 -22.17
C VAL A 358 4.48 -16.37 -21.59
N PHE A 359 3.97 -17.34 -20.83
CA PHE A 359 4.78 -18.30 -20.08
C PHE A 359 5.15 -19.55 -20.88
N ASP A 360 4.19 -20.11 -21.62
CA ASP A 360 4.32 -21.42 -22.28
C ASP A 360 4.49 -21.30 -23.80
N LYS A 361 4.50 -20.08 -24.34
CA LYS A 361 4.61 -19.78 -25.79
C LYS A 361 3.52 -20.41 -26.65
N VAL A 362 2.39 -20.77 -26.04
CA VAL A 362 1.21 -21.27 -26.77
C VAL A 362 0.55 -20.12 -27.53
N PRO A 363 0.39 -20.19 -28.86
CA PRO A 363 -0.23 -19.13 -29.65
C PRO A 363 -1.65 -18.78 -29.19
N VAL A 364 -2.02 -17.50 -29.31
CA VAL A 364 -3.38 -17.03 -29.04
C VAL A 364 -4.24 -17.26 -30.29
N ILE A 365 -5.03 -18.33 -30.29
CA ILE A 365 -5.91 -18.72 -31.40
C ILE A 365 -7.37 -18.42 -31.01
N PRO A 366 -8.06 -17.47 -31.68
CA PRO A 366 -9.42 -17.06 -31.31
C PRO A 366 -10.43 -18.21 -31.25
N GLU A 367 -10.40 -19.11 -32.23
CA GLU A 367 -11.32 -20.22 -32.38
C GLU A 367 -11.20 -21.22 -31.21
N ALA A 368 -9.96 -21.54 -30.81
CA ALA A 368 -9.69 -22.43 -29.69
C ALA A 368 -10.15 -21.82 -28.34
N ILE A 369 -10.03 -20.49 -28.20
CA ILE A 369 -10.52 -19.78 -27.02
C ILE A 369 -12.05 -19.84 -27.00
N LEU A 370 -12.71 -19.61 -28.13
CA LEU A 370 -14.16 -19.69 -28.26
C LEU A 370 -14.69 -21.10 -27.94
N ASP A 371 -14.02 -22.16 -28.41
CA ASP A 371 -14.38 -23.54 -28.07
C ASP A 371 -14.27 -23.82 -26.56
N THR A 372 -13.24 -23.27 -25.91
CA THR A 372 -13.08 -23.36 -24.46
C THR A 372 -14.19 -22.59 -23.72
N ILE A 373 -14.60 -21.43 -24.24
CA ILE A 373 -15.72 -20.65 -23.72
C ILE A 373 -17.03 -21.45 -23.86
N ARG A 374 -17.31 -22.02 -25.03
CA ARG A 374 -18.48 -22.88 -25.28
C ARG A 374 -18.55 -24.03 -24.27
N SER A 375 -17.44 -24.74 -24.08
CA SER A 375 -17.36 -25.84 -23.11
C SER A 375 -17.62 -25.36 -21.69
N SER A 376 -17.03 -24.23 -21.30
CA SER A 376 -17.20 -23.67 -19.95
C SER A 376 -18.63 -23.18 -19.70
N VAL A 377 -19.29 -22.61 -20.72
CA VAL A 377 -20.69 -22.17 -20.66
C VAL A 377 -21.61 -23.38 -20.50
N ARG A 378 -21.43 -24.43 -21.29
CA ARG A 378 -22.22 -25.68 -21.17
C ARG A 378 -22.08 -26.29 -19.77
N GLN A 379 -20.85 -26.44 -19.30
CA GLN A 379 -20.60 -26.95 -17.95
C GLN A 379 -21.30 -26.11 -16.87
N THR A 380 -21.25 -24.78 -16.98
CA THR A 380 -21.92 -23.88 -16.01
C THR A 380 -23.43 -24.07 -16.03
N VAL A 381 -24.04 -24.23 -17.21
CA VAL A 381 -25.48 -24.49 -17.35
C VAL A 381 -25.86 -25.82 -16.70
N ASP A 382 -25.07 -26.87 -16.93
CA ASP A 382 -25.33 -28.20 -16.39
C ASP A 382 -25.21 -28.21 -14.85
N GLU A 383 -24.18 -27.55 -14.30
CA GLU A 383 -23.99 -27.40 -12.84
C GLU A 383 -25.14 -26.62 -12.18
N ASP A 384 -25.56 -25.50 -12.78
CA ASP A 384 -26.67 -24.69 -12.25
C ASP A 384 -28.02 -25.44 -12.31
N GLN A 385 -28.23 -26.30 -13.32
CA GLN A 385 -29.41 -27.16 -13.39
C GLN A 385 -29.43 -28.21 -12.28
N VAL A 386 -28.32 -28.88 -12.02
CA VAL A 386 -28.21 -29.86 -10.92
C VAL A 386 -28.46 -29.20 -9.56
N HIS A 387 -27.92 -28.00 -9.34
CA HIS A 387 -28.16 -27.25 -8.11
C HIS A 387 -29.60 -26.73 -7.94
N SER A 388 -30.36 -26.58 -9.03
CA SER A 388 -31.77 -26.17 -8.96
C SER A 388 -32.74 -27.31 -8.63
N LEU A 389 -32.27 -28.56 -8.70
CA LEU A 389 -33.04 -29.79 -8.42
C LEU A 389 -32.83 -30.30 -6.98
N LEU A 390 -31.91 -29.70 -6.23
CA LEU A 390 -31.62 -29.96 -4.81
C LEU A 390 -32.18 -28.83 -3.95
#